data_AF-A0A225V312-F1
#
_entry.id   AF-A0A225V312-F1
#
_cell.length_a   1.000
_cell.length_b   1.000
_cell.length_c   1.000
_cell.angle_alpha   90.00
_cell.angle_beta   90.00
_cell.angle_gamma   90.00
#
_symmetry.space_group_name_H-M   'P 1'
#
loop_
_entity.id
_entity.type
_entity.pdbx_description
1 polymer ?
#
loop_
_entity_poly.entity_id
_entity_poly.type
_entity_poly.pdbx_seq_one_letter_code
_entity_poly.pdbx_strand_id
1 'polypeptide(L)'
;MTQGQVAALISGIALLIYTSPLLLTNTSGGWDFWYIWDDRANFVENEVLQSSMSFQTLYEMFTLVKLNVYEPLGWLLKYFIVQTMGLDAWWIRMVSVVIHFGAGFILAKVSGMVLDINFMLKKFKRSRQFALDELRFREMSCLHFFACSLSAAVFLVHPIHVEVVAWPSAQPYTLAAFFSFWALFVHVKSIHLKLCELLFSTHRTFNVKQIGLYIANKLPVGAILLVFVSVTGFSNIGGGKPEMISLSVGERVLKALSSPIWIFRRFVWPSNLRPHYQIRSGDLSIGNPECLLSLATTTFILAIIIWNSWHRGVSKHMLSLVFFIVHYDVAACIRIAGANRYAYLPTAIVVPYGGWSTYSMRGDALLI
;
A
#
# COMPACT_ATOMS: atom_id res chain seq x y z
N MET A 1 21.70 4.75 -25.46
CA MET A 1 20.65 4.36 -24.49
C MET A 1 19.30 4.77 -25.05
N THR A 2 18.26 3.95 -24.90
CA THR A 2 16.89 4.36 -25.23
C THR A 2 16.40 5.42 -24.24
N GLN A 3 15.41 6.25 -24.61
CA GLN A 3 14.82 7.24 -23.69
C GLN A 3 14.34 6.61 -22.37
N GLY A 4 13.82 5.38 -22.43
CA GLY A 4 13.47 4.60 -21.24
C GLY A 4 14.67 4.27 -20.37
N GLN A 5 15.78 3.81 -20.95
CA GLN A 5 17.01 3.54 -20.19
C GLN A 5 17.57 4.80 -19.53
N VAL A 6 17.47 5.96 -20.19
CA VAL A 6 17.90 7.25 -19.63
C VAL A 6 17.00 7.64 -18.46
N ALA A 7 15.67 7.52 -18.60
CA ALA A 7 14.74 7.78 -17.51
C ALA A 7 14.97 6.85 -16.30
N ALA A 8 15.16 5.55 -16.52
CA ALA A 8 15.48 4.62 -15.44
C ALA A 8 16.82 4.91 -14.77
N LEU A 9 17.85 5.30 -15.53
CA LEU A 9 19.14 5.70 -14.97
C LEU A 9 19.00 6.97 -14.12
N ILE A 10 18.30 7.99 -14.62
CA ILE A 10 18.04 9.23 -13.87
C ILE A 10 17.23 8.94 -12.61
N SER A 11 16.18 8.12 -12.69
CA SER A 11 15.41 7.70 -11.52
C SER A 11 16.23 6.88 -10.53
N GLY A 12 17.13 6.00 -11.01
CA GLY A 12 18.07 5.25 -10.18
C GLY A 12 19.07 6.16 -9.47
N ILE A 13 19.61 7.17 -10.16
CA ILE A 13 20.53 8.16 -9.58
C ILE A 13 19.78 9.06 -8.58
N ALA A 14 18.58 9.53 -8.91
CA ALA A 14 17.75 10.33 -8.01
C ALA A 14 17.38 9.53 -6.75
N LEU A 15 17.02 8.25 -6.92
CA LEU A 15 16.79 7.32 -5.83
C LEU A 15 18.04 7.14 -4.98
N LEU A 16 19.22 6.93 -5.57
CA LEU A 16 20.49 6.79 -4.87
C LEU A 16 20.87 8.07 -4.12
N ILE A 17 20.67 9.25 -4.69
CA ILE A 17 20.92 10.54 -4.01
C ILE A 17 19.93 10.74 -2.86
N TYR A 18 18.66 10.40 -3.04
CA TYR A 18 17.66 10.55 -1.99
C TYR A 18 17.85 9.55 -0.85
N THR A 19 18.37 8.35 -1.17
CA THR A 19 18.65 7.28 -0.20
C THR A 19 20.09 7.31 0.31
N SER A 20 20.99 8.13 -0.24
CA SER A 20 22.38 8.18 0.21
C SER A 20 22.54 8.57 1.68
N PRO A 21 21.68 9.42 2.29
CA PRO A 21 21.72 9.65 3.74
C PRO A 21 21.42 8.39 4.57
N LEU A 22 20.77 7.37 3.99
CA LEU A 22 20.54 6.07 4.63
C LEU A 22 21.79 5.17 4.60
N LEU A 23 22.66 5.37 3.61
CA LEU A 23 23.81 4.50 3.31
C LEU A 23 25.14 5.07 3.84
N LEU A 24 25.21 6.38 4.01
CA LEU A 24 26.39 7.07 4.54
C LEU A 24 26.33 7.07 6.06
N THR A 25 26.86 6.02 6.68
CA THR A 25 27.00 5.93 8.13
C THR A 25 28.15 6.81 8.64
N ASN A 26 27.86 7.53 9.72
CA ASN A 26 28.80 7.96 10.76
C ASN A 26 29.86 9.05 10.48
N THR A 27 29.92 9.72 9.32
CA THR A 27 31.07 10.63 9.04
C THR A 27 30.77 12.10 8.73
N SER A 28 29.52 12.56 8.71
CA SER A 28 29.27 14.01 8.56
C SER A 28 27.93 14.41 9.19
N GLY A 29 28.02 15.11 10.32
CA GLY A 29 26.92 15.41 11.25
C GLY A 29 25.64 15.97 10.64
N GLY A 30 24.52 15.63 11.27
CA GLY A 30 23.20 16.19 10.99
C GLY A 30 22.03 15.20 11.11
N TRP A 31 22.27 13.89 11.14
CA TRP A 31 21.22 12.87 11.07
C TRP A 31 21.13 11.96 12.31
N ASP A 32 21.25 12.53 13.51
CA ASP A 32 21.16 11.79 14.78
C ASP A 32 19.83 11.03 14.94
N PHE A 33 18.80 11.46 14.22
CA PHE A 33 17.50 10.79 14.13
C PHE A 33 17.59 9.28 13.84
N TRP A 34 18.57 8.82 13.06
CA TRP A 34 18.71 7.40 12.70
C TRP A 34 19.06 6.48 13.87
N TYR A 35 19.59 7.05 14.96
CA TYR A 35 20.03 6.31 16.14
C TYR A 35 19.08 6.49 17.34
N ILE A 36 18.09 7.37 17.22
CA ILE A 36 17.12 7.66 18.28
C ILE A 36 15.94 6.70 18.19
N TRP A 37 15.44 6.26 19.34
CA TRP A 37 14.17 5.55 19.47
C TRP A 37 13.02 6.53 19.47
N ASP A 38 12.05 6.33 18.58
CA ASP A 38 10.80 7.11 18.58
C ASP A 38 9.82 6.66 19.66
N ASP A 39 9.95 5.41 20.10
CA ASP A 39 9.07 4.79 21.08
C ASP A 39 9.86 3.82 21.96
N ARG A 40 10.30 4.29 23.13
CA ARG A 40 11.06 3.45 24.07
C ARG A 40 10.20 2.33 24.66
N ALA A 41 8.90 2.55 24.84
CA ALA A 41 7.99 1.54 25.36
C ALA A 41 7.91 0.31 24.45
N ASN A 42 7.93 0.53 23.13
CA ASN A 42 7.89 -0.55 22.14
C ASN A 42 9.20 -1.36 22.04
N PHE A 43 10.34 -0.77 22.40
CA PHE A 43 11.67 -1.38 22.22
C PHE A 43 12.44 -1.53 23.53
N VAL A 44 12.88 -0.41 24.10
CA VAL A 44 13.81 -0.37 25.24
C VAL A 44 13.17 -0.86 26.54
N GLU A 45 11.88 -0.61 26.74
CA GLU A 45 11.14 -1.02 27.96
C GLU A 45 10.31 -2.28 27.69
N ASN A 46 10.58 -2.99 26.58
CA ASN A 46 9.86 -4.18 26.21
C ASN A 46 10.63 -5.44 26.63
N GLU A 47 10.27 -5.98 27.79
CA GLU A 47 10.89 -7.19 28.37
C GLU A 47 10.82 -8.40 27.43
N VAL A 48 9.76 -8.51 26.63
CA VAL A 48 9.59 -9.59 25.64
C VAL A 48 10.73 -9.58 24.62
N LEU A 49 11.20 -8.38 24.21
CA LEU A 49 12.29 -8.26 23.23
C LEU A 49 13.67 -8.55 23.83
N GLN A 50 13.81 -8.45 25.15
CA GLN A 50 15.06 -8.70 25.89
C GLN A 50 15.16 -10.14 26.40
N SER A 51 14.04 -10.87 26.44
CA SER A 51 13.97 -12.22 26.95
C SER A 51 14.61 -13.25 26.01
N SER A 52 15.19 -14.32 26.58
CA SER A 52 15.67 -15.47 25.81
C SER A 52 14.52 -16.22 25.12
N MET A 53 14.77 -16.79 23.96
CA MET A 53 13.74 -17.49 23.19
C MET A 53 13.20 -18.68 23.99
N SER A 54 11.90 -18.62 24.29
CA SER A 54 11.18 -19.68 24.99
C SER A 54 9.76 -19.79 24.43
N PHE A 55 9.07 -20.89 24.72
CA PHE A 55 7.65 -21.01 24.37
C PHE A 55 6.80 -19.91 25.02
N GLN A 56 7.16 -19.50 26.24
CA GLN A 56 6.50 -18.41 26.96
C GLN A 56 6.67 -17.07 26.25
N THR A 57 7.90 -16.72 25.86
CA THR A 57 8.18 -15.50 25.10
C THR A 57 7.48 -15.50 23.74
N LEU A 58 7.40 -16.66 23.08
CA LEU A 58 6.65 -16.81 21.84
C LEU A 58 5.16 -16.57 22.07
N TYR A 59 4.56 -17.19 23.08
CA TYR A 59 3.16 -16.99 23.45
C TYR A 59 2.87 -15.52 23.78
N GLU A 60 3.76 -14.86 24.51
CA GLU A 60 3.66 -13.44 24.81
C GLU A 60 3.67 -12.60 23.53
N MET A 61 4.56 -12.85 22.58
CA MET A 61 4.52 -12.13 21.28
C MET A 61 3.19 -12.30 20.54
N PHE A 62 2.51 -13.43 20.69
CA PHE A 62 1.20 -13.68 20.07
C PHE A 62 -0.01 -13.16 20.86
N THR A 63 0.19 -12.68 22.08
CA THR A 63 -0.89 -12.20 22.96
C THR A 63 -0.68 -10.78 23.47
N LEU A 64 0.52 -10.23 23.30
CA LEU A 64 0.92 -8.90 23.75
C LEU A 64 0.16 -7.82 22.99
N VAL A 65 -0.58 -7.03 23.75
CA VAL A 65 -1.14 -5.76 23.32
C VAL A 65 -0.38 -4.66 24.05
N LYS A 66 0.51 -3.95 23.34
CA LYS A 66 1.27 -2.83 23.90
C LYS A 66 0.85 -1.53 23.22
N LEU A 67 0.66 -0.47 24.00
CA LEU A 67 0.14 0.82 23.52
C LEU A 67 -1.19 0.71 22.74
N ASN A 68 -2.03 -0.26 23.11
CA ASN A 68 -3.29 -0.58 22.42
C ASN A 68 -3.12 -1.06 20.97
N VAL A 69 -1.94 -1.60 20.63
CA VAL A 69 -1.66 -2.18 19.33
C VAL A 69 -1.42 -3.68 19.49
N TYR A 70 -2.16 -4.48 18.73
CA TYR A 70 -1.96 -5.91 18.59
C TYR A 70 -1.23 -6.18 17.26
N GLU A 71 -0.01 -6.70 17.33
CA GLU A 71 0.88 -6.85 16.17
C GLU A 71 1.81 -8.06 16.26
N PRO A 72 1.28 -9.29 16.34
CA PRO A 72 2.06 -10.49 16.68
C PRO A 72 3.25 -10.75 15.73
N LEU A 73 3.04 -10.57 14.42
CA LEU A 73 4.13 -10.69 13.43
C LEU A 73 5.12 -9.52 13.51
N GLY A 74 4.66 -8.34 13.94
CA GLY A 74 5.52 -7.21 14.22
C GLY A 74 6.43 -7.49 15.42
N TRP A 75 5.89 -8.07 16.50
CA TRP A 75 6.68 -8.49 17.65
C TRP A 75 7.73 -9.53 17.30
N LEU A 76 7.36 -10.56 16.52
CA LEU A 76 8.31 -11.57 16.03
C LEU A 76 9.45 -10.96 15.22
N LEU A 77 9.14 -10.04 14.30
CA LEU A 77 10.15 -9.37 13.50
C LEU A 77 11.09 -8.53 14.37
N LYS A 78 10.54 -7.71 15.26
CA LYS A 78 11.32 -6.88 16.19
C LYS A 78 12.21 -7.75 17.08
N TYR A 79 11.68 -8.85 17.61
CA TYR A 79 12.41 -9.81 18.43
C TYR A 79 13.59 -10.38 17.67
N PHE A 80 13.37 -10.89 16.46
CA PHE A 80 14.44 -11.45 15.64
C PHE A 80 15.56 -10.44 15.37
N ILE A 81 15.23 -9.19 15.05
CA ILE A 81 16.22 -8.15 14.80
C ILE A 81 17.01 -7.84 16.08
N VAL A 82 16.34 -7.63 17.22
CA VAL A 82 16.99 -7.31 18.50
C VAL A 82 17.92 -8.44 18.95
N GLN A 83 17.50 -9.69 18.79
CA GLN A 83 18.30 -10.85 19.21
C GLN A 83 19.51 -11.10 18.28
N THR A 84 19.43 -10.72 17.01
CA THR A 84 20.52 -10.97 16.03
C THR A 84 21.48 -9.79 15.89
N MET A 85 20.97 -8.57 15.97
CA MET A 85 21.72 -7.33 15.68
C MET A 85 21.88 -6.42 16.91
N GLY A 86 21.26 -6.77 18.04
CA GLY A 86 21.24 -5.96 19.25
C GLY A 86 20.13 -4.90 19.26
N LEU A 87 20.00 -4.23 20.40
CA LEU A 87 19.01 -3.17 20.61
C LEU A 87 19.49 -1.84 19.99
N ASP A 88 19.47 -1.78 18.67
CA ASP A 88 19.87 -0.60 17.89
C ASP A 88 18.74 -0.16 16.93
N ALA A 89 18.37 1.11 17.03
CA ALA A 89 17.30 1.70 16.24
C ALA A 89 17.65 1.75 14.74
N TRP A 90 18.94 1.82 14.40
CA TRP A 90 19.42 1.80 13.03
C TRP A 90 19.09 0.49 12.33
N TRP A 91 19.34 -0.66 12.98
CA TRP A 91 19.06 -1.97 12.40
C TRP A 91 17.56 -2.20 12.16
N ILE A 92 16.69 -1.75 13.08
CA ILE A 92 15.24 -1.81 12.90
C ILE A 92 14.82 -1.03 11.64
N ARG A 93 15.38 0.16 11.44
CA ARG A 93 15.10 0.97 10.24
C ARG A 93 15.65 0.32 8.97
N MET A 94 16.87 -0.23 8.99
CA MET A 94 17.44 -0.90 7.80
C MET A 94 16.62 -2.10 7.37
N VAL A 95 16.12 -2.90 8.31
CA VAL A 95 15.22 -4.02 7.97
C VAL A 95 13.90 -3.48 7.40
N SER A 96 13.36 -2.40 7.96
CA SER A 96 12.18 -1.72 7.39
C SER A 96 12.44 -1.20 5.97
N VAL A 97 13.63 -0.67 5.66
CA VAL A 97 14.05 -0.26 4.31
C VAL A 97 13.99 -1.48 3.38
N VAL A 98 14.62 -2.59 3.76
CA VAL A 98 14.64 -3.81 2.94
C VAL A 98 13.21 -4.31 2.64
N ILE A 99 12.36 -4.37 3.67
CA ILE A 99 10.96 -4.79 3.52
C ILE A 99 10.18 -3.82 2.62
N HIS A 100 10.36 -2.50 2.80
CA HIS A 100 9.75 -1.44 2.00
C HIS A 100 10.10 -1.56 0.51
N PHE A 101 11.38 -1.72 0.17
CA PHE A 101 11.82 -1.93 -1.21
C PHE A 101 11.31 -3.26 -1.77
N GLY A 102 11.30 -4.33 -0.97
CA GLY A 102 10.69 -5.61 -1.35
C GLY A 102 9.20 -5.44 -1.69
N ALA A 103 8.46 -4.69 -0.87
CA ALA A 103 7.05 -4.39 -1.08
C ALA A 103 6.84 -3.62 -2.39
N GLY A 104 7.63 -2.56 -2.65
CA GLY A 104 7.55 -1.80 -3.90
C GLY A 104 7.88 -2.61 -5.15
N PHE A 105 8.87 -3.51 -5.08
CA PHE A 105 9.18 -4.42 -6.19
C PHE A 105 8.02 -5.36 -6.51
N ILE A 106 7.41 -5.97 -5.48
CA ILE A 106 6.22 -6.81 -5.65
C ILE A 106 5.09 -5.97 -6.25
N LEU A 107 4.85 -4.76 -5.75
CA LEU A 107 3.82 -3.86 -6.24
C LEU A 107 4.03 -3.51 -7.73
N ALA A 108 5.26 -3.23 -8.16
CA ALA A 108 5.59 -3.01 -9.57
C ALA A 108 5.22 -4.23 -10.43
N LYS A 109 5.58 -5.43 -9.97
CA LYS A 109 5.31 -6.69 -10.66
C LYS A 109 3.81 -6.98 -10.79
N VAL A 110 3.05 -6.80 -9.70
CA VAL A 110 1.59 -6.92 -9.70
C VAL A 110 0.98 -5.93 -10.68
N SER A 111 1.42 -4.69 -10.62
CA SER A 111 0.90 -3.60 -11.45
C SER A 111 1.12 -3.90 -12.94
N GLY A 112 2.30 -4.38 -13.32
CA GLY A 112 2.59 -4.83 -14.68
C GLY A 112 1.63 -5.94 -15.13
N MET A 113 1.41 -6.97 -14.29
CA MET A 113 0.46 -8.05 -14.59
C MET A 113 -0.99 -7.56 -14.71
N VAL A 114 -1.40 -6.56 -13.92
CA VAL A 114 -2.73 -5.94 -14.05
C VAL A 114 -2.88 -5.24 -15.42
N LEU A 115 -1.83 -4.58 -15.90
CA LEU A 115 -1.81 -3.98 -17.24
C LEU A 115 -1.84 -5.05 -18.34
N ASP A 116 -1.10 -6.15 -18.17
CA ASP A 116 -1.15 -7.31 -19.09
C ASP A 116 -2.56 -7.89 -19.16
N ILE A 117 -3.20 -8.12 -18.02
CA ILE A 117 -4.59 -8.60 -17.95
C ILE A 117 -5.53 -7.63 -18.66
N ASN A 118 -5.39 -6.33 -18.42
CA ASN A 118 -6.20 -5.32 -19.08
C ASN A 118 -6.02 -5.33 -20.61
N PHE A 119 -4.78 -5.47 -21.08
CA PHE A 119 -4.45 -5.59 -22.49
C PHE A 119 -5.07 -6.85 -23.11
N MET A 120 -4.89 -8.01 -22.45
CA MET A 120 -5.47 -9.30 -22.84
C MET A 120 -6.99 -9.22 -22.97
N LEU A 121 -7.68 -8.67 -21.98
CA LEU A 121 -9.14 -8.53 -21.98
C LEU A 121 -9.64 -7.60 -23.09
N LYS A 122 -8.94 -6.48 -23.35
CA LYS A 122 -9.28 -5.57 -24.46
C LYS A 122 -9.15 -6.26 -25.81
N LYS A 123 -8.08 -7.03 -26.01
CA LYS A 123 -7.85 -7.74 -27.27
C LYS A 123 -8.84 -8.88 -27.48
N PHE A 124 -9.15 -9.65 -26.43
CA PHE A 124 -10.18 -10.69 -26.46
C PHE A 124 -11.56 -10.13 -26.86
N LYS A 125 -11.95 -8.94 -26.36
CA LYS A 125 -13.21 -8.30 -26.73
C LYS A 125 -13.25 -7.85 -28.19
N ARG A 126 -12.11 -7.48 -28.77
CA ARG A 126 -12.02 -6.89 -30.13
C ARG A 126 -11.88 -7.93 -31.23
N SER A 127 -11.30 -9.11 -30.95
CA SER A 127 -11.12 -10.16 -31.94
C SER A 127 -11.62 -11.51 -31.42
N ARG A 128 -12.64 -12.08 -32.06
CA ARG A 128 -13.17 -13.44 -31.77
C ARG A 128 -12.23 -14.55 -32.25
N GLN A 129 -11.25 -14.24 -33.09
CA GLN A 129 -10.40 -15.22 -33.75
C GLN A 129 -8.98 -14.70 -33.77
N PHE A 130 -8.20 -14.95 -32.72
CA PHE A 130 -6.79 -14.55 -32.73
C PHE A 130 -5.94 -15.33 -31.74
N ALA A 131 -4.92 -16.01 -32.27
CA ALA A 131 -3.76 -16.41 -31.51
C ALA A 131 -2.92 -15.15 -31.27
N LEU A 132 -2.76 -14.75 -30.00
CA LEU A 132 -1.86 -13.68 -29.64
C LEU A 132 -0.43 -14.08 -30.06
N ASP A 133 0.28 -13.24 -30.81
CA ASP A 133 1.72 -13.47 -31.05
C ASP A 133 2.45 -13.38 -29.71
N GLU A 134 3.01 -14.52 -29.27
CA GLU A 134 3.67 -14.68 -27.97
C GLU A 134 4.85 -13.72 -27.82
N LEU A 135 5.58 -13.45 -28.92
CA LEU A 135 6.71 -12.52 -28.92
C LEU A 135 6.24 -11.09 -28.61
N ARG A 136 5.22 -10.61 -29.31
CA ARG A 136 4.66 -9.27 -29.07
C ARG A 136 4.10 -9.14 -27.66
N PHE A 137 3.47 -10.19 -27.12
CA PHE A 137 2.98 -10.16 -25.76
C PHE A 137 4.10 -10.05 -24.73
N ARG A 138 5.20 -10.78 -24.94
CA ARG A 138 6.38 -10.72 -24.07
C ARG A 138 7.01 -9.33 -24.07
N GLU A 139 7.19 -8.73 -25.25
CA GLU A 139 7.69 -7.35 -25.38
C GLU A 139 6.80 -6.34 -24.62
N MET A 140 5.49 -6.48 -24.79
CA MET A 140 4.49 -5.67 -24.10
C MET A 140 4.53 -5.83 -22.58
N SER A 141 4.62 -7.06 -22.08
CA SER A 141 4.72 -7.36 -20.65
C SER A 141 6.00 -6.79 -20.04
N CYS A 142 7.13 -6.89 -20.74
CA CYS A 142 8.37 -6.23 -20.35
C CYS A 142 8.21 -4.70 -20.26
N LEU A 143 7.51 -4.09 -21.21
CA LEU A 143 7.25 -2.66 -21.20
C LEU A 143 6.34 -2.22 -20.05
N HIS A 144 5.25 -2.97 -19.80
CA HIS A 144 4.37 -2.72 -18.65
C HIS A 144 5.13 -2.83 -17.33
N PHE A 145 5.95 -3.87 -17.16
CA PHE A 145 6.77 -4.02 -15.96
C PHE A 145 7.75 -2.86 -15.78
N PHE A 146 8.42 -2.43 -16.85
CA PHE A 146 9.33 -1.29 -16.80
C PHE A 146 8.61 0.01 -16.41
N ALA A 147 7.47 0.31 -17.04
CA ALA A 147 6.67 1.48 -16.73
C ALA A 147 6.16 1.47 -15.27
N CYS A 148 5.69 0.31 -14.79
CA CYS A 148 5.29 0.15 -13.40
C CYS A 148 6.47 0.23 -12.42
N SER A 149 7.67 -0.19 -12.81
CA SER A 149 8.88 -0.06 -11.98
C SER A 149 9.27 1.39 -11.78
N LEU A 150 9.17 2.22 -12.82
CA LEU A 150 9.38 3.67 -12.72
C LEU A 150 8.37 4.31 -11.76
N SER A 151 7.08 3.96 -11.91
CA SER A 151 6.02 4.44 -11.03
C SER A 151 6.23 3.97 -9.57
N ALA A 152 6.65 2.72 -9.37
CA ALA A 152 6.96 2.18 -8.06
C ALA A 152 8.19 2.85 -7.43
N ALA A 153 9.19 3.27 -8.22
CA ALA A 153 10.32 4.03 -7.70
C ALA A 153 9.85 5.38 -7.11
N VAL A 154 8.95 6.09 -7.80
CA VAL A 154 8.32 7.31 -7.27
C VAL A 154 7.57 7.04 -5.98
N PHE A 155 6.79 5.95 -5.93
CA PHE A 155 6.12 5.51 -4.71
C PHE A 155 7.13 5.22 -3.58
N LEU A 156 8.22 4.52 -3.85
CA LEU A 156 9.20 4.13 -2.83
C LEU A 156 9.94 5.31 -2.21
N VAL A 157 10.23 6.37 -2.99
CA VAL A 157 10.93 7.58 -2.49
C VAL A 157 9.99 8.66 -1.99
N HIS A 158 8.69 8.52 -2.23
CA HIS A 158 7.75 9.55 -1.85
C HIS A 158 7.85 9.80 -0.33
N PRO A 159 7.95 11.05 0.13
CA PRO A 159 8.16 11.36 1.55
C PRO A 159 7.11 10.71 2.48
N ILE A 160 5.85 10.63 2.03
CA ILE A 160 4.75 9.99 2.78
C ILE A 160 4.98 8.48 3.00
N HIS A 161 5.73 7.82 2.11
CA HIS A 161 6.02 6.39 2.15
C HIS A 161 7.34 6.10 2.86
N VAL A 162 8.34 6.98 2.68
CA VAL A 162 9.63 6.90 3.40
C VAL A 162 9.46 7.16 4.90
N GLU A 163 8.49 7.98 5.29
CA GLU A 163 8.22 8.25 6.71
C GLU A 163 7.98 6.95 7.50
N VAL A 164 7.25 5.99 6.95
CA VAL A 164 6.96 4.71 7.64
C VAL A 164 8.24 3.94 7.97
N VAL A 165 9.26 4.08 7.14
CA VAL A 165 10.57 3.43 7.30
C VAL A 165 11.45 4.20 8.30
N ALA A 166 11.25 5.52 8.40
CA ALA A 166 11.99 6.39 9.30
C ALA A 166 11.66 6.14 10.78
N TRP A 167 10.48 5.63 11.10
CA TRP A 167 10.01 5.38 12.47
C TRP A 167 10.12 3.90 12.84
N PRO A 168 11.02 3.50 13.77
CA PRO A 168 11.13 2.12 14.24
C PRO A 168 9.79 1.51 14.67
N SER A 169 8.97 2.27 15.41
CA SER A 169 7.64 1.80 15.85
C SER A 169 6.69 1.49 14.69
N ALA A 170 6.91 2.09 13.52
CA ALA A 170 6.08 1.90 12.32
C ALA A 170 6.53 0.74 11.42
N GLN A 171 7.60 0.01 11.77
CA GLN A 171 8.05 -1.17 11.03
C GLN A 171 6.91 -2.16 10.66
N PRO A 172 5.94 -2.47 11.54
CA PRO A 172 4.86 -3.41 11.23
C PRO A 172 3.98 -3.01 10.04
N TYR A 173 3.90 -1.72 9.71
CA TYR A 173 3.20 -1.25 8.51
C TYR A 173 3.92 -1.65 7.22
N THR A 174 5.26 -1.61 7.18
CA THR A 174 6.03 -2.08 6.02
C THR A 174 5.84 -3.58 5.81
N LEU A 175 5.80 -4.35 6.91
CA LEU A 175 5.54 -5.79 6.90
C LEU A 175 4.13 -6.10 6.40
N ALA A 176 3.13 -5.38 6.91
CA ALA A 176 1.74 -5.51 6.48
C ALA A 176 1.60 -5.19 4.98
N ALA A 177 2.28 -4.15 4.48
CA ALA A 177 2.24 -3.80 3.08
C ALA A 177 2.92 -4.85 2.19
N PHE A 178 4.08 -5.37 2.61
CA PHE A 178 4.78 -6.45 1.91
C PHE A 178 3.87 -7.67 1.71
N PHE A 179 3.27 -8.18 2.79
CA PHE A 179 2.40 -9.35 2.71
C PHE A 179 1.10 -9.05 1.96
N SER A 180 0.56 -7.84 2.07
CA SER A 180 -0.64 -7.42 1.33
C SER A 180 -0.37 -7.40 -0.18
N PHE A 181 0.77 -6.85 -0.62
CA PHE A 181 1.17 -6.84 -2.03
C PHE A 181 1.54 -8.24 -2.52
N TRP A 182 2.15 -9.08 -1.67
CA TRP A 182 2.43 -10.48 -1.99
C TRP A 182 1.16 -11.30 -2.19
N ALA A 183 0.17 -11.15 -1.31
CA ALA A 183 -1.13 -11.79 -1.45
C ALA A 183 -1.83 -11.36 -2.75
N LEU A 184 -1.80 -10.05 -3.05
CA LEU A 184 -2.31 -9.51 -4.30
C LEU A 184 -1.55 -10.08 -5.51
N PHE A 185 -0.23 -10.24 -5.42
CA PHE A 185 0.59 -10.86 -6.46
C PHE A 185 0.19 -12.28 -6.76
N VAL A 186 0.05 -13.13 -5.74
CA VAL A 186 -0.38 -14.52 -5.92
C VAL A 186 -1.75 -14.56 -6.61
N HIS A 187 -2.68 -13.70 -6.17
CA HIS A 187 -4.01 -13.61 -6.76
C HIS A 187 -3.99 -13.19 -8.24
N VAL A 188 -3.32 -12.08 -8.54
CA VAL A 188 -3.23 -11.52 -9.89
C VAL A 188 -2.47 -12.47 -10.82
N LYS A 189 -1.38 -13.09 -10.35
CA LYS A 189 -0.65 -14.12 -11.11
C LYS A 189 -1.55 -15.30 -11.47
N SER A 190 -2.40 -15.76 -10.55
CA SER A 190 -3.36 -16.84 -10.86
C SER A 190 -4.35 -16.42 -11.95
N ILE A 191 -4.83 -15.17 -11.96
CA ILE A 191 -5.74 -14.68 -12.99
C ILE A 191 -5.00 -14.57 -14.34
N HIS A 192 -3.78 -14.01 -14.31
CA HIS A 192 -2.94 -13.85 -15.48
C HIS A 192 -2.67 -15.20 -16.16
N LEU A 193 -2.22 -16.22 -15.42
CA LEU A 193 -1.96 -17.55 -15.97
C LEU A 193 -3.19 -18.18 -16.62
N LYS A 194 -4.36 -18.08 -15.97
CA LYS A 194 -5.63 -18.59 -16.53
C LYS A 194 -6.01 -17.88 -17.82
N LEU A 195 -5.80 -16.56 -17.91
CA LEU A 195 -6.06 -15.81 -19.13
C LEU A 195 -5.08 -16.17 -20.24
N CYS A 196 -3.80 -16.37 -19.93
CA CYS A 196 -2.83 -16.88 -20.89
C CYS A 196 -3.26 -18.26 -21.41
N GLU A 197 -3.59 -19.20 -20.52
CA GLU A 197 -4.09 -20.53 -20.93
C GLU A 197 -5.31 -20.41 -21.85
N LEU A 198 -6.27 -19.53 -21.55
CA LEU A 198 -7.46 -19.32 -22.39
C LEU A 198 -7.15 -18.68 -23.74
N LEU A 199 -6.16 -17.79 -23.82
CA LEU A 199 -5.81 -17.07 -25.04
C LEU A 199 -4.86 -17.85 -25.96
N PHE A 200 -4.03 -18.73 -25.38
CA PHE A 200 -3.04 -19.51 -26.12
C PHE A 200 -3.45 -20.98 -26.34
N SER A 201 -4.45 -21.49 -25.61
CA SER A 201 -4.97 -22.84 -25.86
C SER A 201 -5.95 -22.85 -27.03
N THR A 202 -5.69 -23.72 -28.01
CA THR A 202 -6.47 -23.85 -29.26
C THR A 202 -7.76 -24.65 -29.10
N HIS A 203 -7.98 -25.30 -27.94
CA HIS A 203 -9.14 -26.15 -27.73
C HIS A 203 -9.66 -26.05 -26.29
N ARG A 204 -10.84 -25.45 -26.09
CA ARG A 204 -11.75 -25.89 -25.03
C ARG A 204 -13.18 -25.38 -25.17
N THR A 205 -14.11 -26.32 -25.01
CA THR A 205 -15.52 -26.08 -24.72
C THR A 205 -15.67 -25.79 -23.21
N PHE A 206 -16.39 -24.71 -22.88
CA PHE A 206 -16.67 -24.32 -21.49
C PHE A 206 -17.66 -25.33 -20.87
N ASN A 207 -17.32 -25.93 -19.73
CA ASN A 207 -18.14 -26.93 -19.07
C ASN A 207 -18.68 -26.40 -17.74
N VAL A 208 -19.98 -26.53 -17.49
CA VAL A 208 -20.67 -26.10 -16.25
C VAL A 208 -20.02 -26.66 -14.98
N LYS A 209 -19.38 -27.84 -15.05
CA LYS A 209 -18.58 -28.41 -13.94
C LYS A 209 -17.44 -27.47 -13.47
N GLN A 210 -16.94 -26.59 -14.33
CA GLN A 210 -15.89 -25.62 -14.00
C GLN A 210 -16.39 -24.49 -13.08
N ILE A 211 -17.68 -24.16 -13.11
CA ILE A 211 -18.28 -23.15 -12.22
C ILE A 211 -18.35 -23.67 -10.78
N GLY A 212 -18.80 -24.92 -10.59
CA GLY A 212 -18.80 -25.56 -9.27
C GLY A 212 -17.39 -25.67 -8.68
N LEU A 213 -16.42 -26.06 -9.50
CA LEU A 213 -15.00 -26.10 -9.09
C LEU A 213 -14.45 -24.70 -8.77
N TYR A 214 -14.88 -23.66 -9.50
CA TYR A 214 -14.50 -22.28 -9.23
C TYR A 214 -15.00 -21.81 -7.86
N ILE A 215 -16.26 -22.08 -7.52
CA ILE A 215 -16.85 -21.71 -6.22
C ILE A 215 -16.14 -22.46 -5.08
N ALA A 216 -15.92 -23.78 -5.22
CA ALA A 216 -15.19 -24.57 -4.23
C ALA A 216 -13.77 -24.01 -4.00
N ASN A 217 -13.09 -23.59 -5.07
CA ASN A 217 -11.76 -22.97 -4.99
C ASN A 217 -11.74 -21.57 -4.34
N LYS A 218 -12.91 -20.96 -4.08
CA LYS A 218 -13.03 -19.67 -3.36
C LYS A 218 -13.34 -19.82 -1.88
N LEU A 219 -13.73 -21.01 -1.41
CA LEU A 219 -13.96 -21.27 0.02
C LEU A 219 -12.77 -20.88 0.92
N PRO A 220 -11.50 -21.17 0.55
CA PRO A 220 -10.36 -20.74 1.36
C PRO A 220 -10.26 -19.22 1.53
N VAL A 221 -10.67 -18.45 0.52
CA VAL A 221 -10.69 -16.97 0.59
C VAL A 221 -11.74 -16.50 1.61
N GLY A 222 -12.91 -17.13 1.62
CA GLY A 222 -13.95 -16.86 2.62
C GLY A 222 -13.50 -17.20 4.03
N ALA A 223 -12.81 -18.32 4.23
CA ALA A 223 -12.24 -18.71 5.51
C ALA A 223 -11.17 -17.72 6.01
N ILE A 224 -10.26 -17.28 5.13
CA ILE A 224 -9.25 -16.26 5.46
C ILE A 224 -9.92 -14.95 5.86
N LEU A 225 -10.95 -14.51 5.12
CA LEU A 225 -11.70 -13.29 5.45
C LEU A 225 -12.35 -13.40 6.83
N LEU A 226 -12.96 -14.55 7.16
CA LEU A 226 -13.54 -14.79 8.47
C LEU A 226 -12.48 -14.71 9.58
N VAL A 227 -11.30 -15.31 9.38
CA VAL A 227 -10.18 -15.18 10.34
C VAL A 227 -9.78 -13.72 10.53
N PHE A 228 -9.63 -12.94 9.46
CA PHE A 228 -9.33 -11.50 9.55
C PHE A 228 -10.41 -10.73 10.32
N VAL A 229 -11.69 -10.99 10.04
CA VAL A 229 -12.81 -10.37 10.74
C VAL A 229 -12.80 -10.75 12.23
N SER A 230 -12.54 -12.02 12.55
CA SER A 230 -12.45 -12.50 13.94
C SER A 230 -11.27 -11.90 14.69
N VAL A 231 -10.07 -11.85 14.10
CA VAL A 231 -8.88 -11.22 14.70
C VAL A 231 -9.13 -9.72 14.94
N THR A 232 -9.73 -9.04 13.95
CA THR A 232 -10.10 -7.63 14.08
C THR A 232 -11.14 -7.43 15.18
N GLY A 233 -12.16 -8.29 15.24
CA GLY A 233 -13.17 -8.27 16.30
C GLY A 233 -12.53 -8.46 17.68
N PHE A 234 -11.69 -9.48 17.84
CA PHE A 234 -11.01 -9.77 19.10
C PHE A 234 -10.09 -8.65 19.55
N SER A 235 -9.34 -8.05 18.61
CA SER A 235 -8.49 -6.88 18.88
C SER A 235 -9.27 -5.65 19.36
N ASN A 236 -10.59 -5.60 19.13
CA ASN A 236 -11.45 -4.49 19.54
C ASN A 236 -12.26 -4.80 20.83
N ILE A 237 -12.41 -6.07 21.24
CA ILE A 237 -13.19 -6.47 22.43
C ILE A 237 -12.53 -5.97 23.74
N GLY A 238 -11.20 -5.88 23.77
CA GLY A 238 -10.44 -5.45 24.96
C GLY A 238 -10.45 -3.94 25.23
N GLY A 239 -11.13 -3.15 24.38
CA GLY A 239 -11.45 -1.74 24.58
C GLY A 239 -10.47 -1.00 25.48
N GLY A 240 -9.23 -0.81 25.02
CA GLY A 240 -8.30 0.04 25.72
C GLY A 240 -9.01 1.36 26.06
N LYS A 241 -8.78 1.88 27.26
CA LYS A 241 -9.12 3.25 27.63
C LYS A 241 -7.94 4.19 27.34
N PRO A 242 -7.47 4.43 26.08
CA PRO A 242 -6.67 5.62 25.83
C PRO A 242 -7.55 6.85 26.08
N GLU A 243 -6.95 7.91 26.58
CA GLU A 243 -7.48 9.27 26.61
C GLU A 243 -8.19 9.56 25.26
N MET A 244 -9.53 9.50 25.28
CA MET A 244 -10.36 9.62 24.09
C MET A 244 -10.76 11.08 23.93
N ILE A 245 -10.29 11.71 22.86
CA ILE A 245 -11.09 12.77 22.26
C ILE A 245 -12.29 12.05 21.62
N SER A 246 -13.43 12.07 22.31
CA SER A 246 -14.67 11.54 21.78
C SER A 246 -15.20 12.49 20.71
N LEU A 247 -15.00 12.14 19.43
CA LEU A 247 -15.62 12.87 18.33
C LEU A 247 -17.13 12.61 18.33
N SER A 248 -17.91 13.69 18.24
CA SER A 248 -19.33 13.67 17.93
C SER A 248 -19.59 12.98 16.57
N VAL A 249 -20.83 12.54 16.33
CA VAL A 249 -21.20 11.93 15.05
C VAL A 249 -20.93 12.88 13.88
N GLY A 250 -21.20 14.17 14.05
CA GLY A 250 -20.91 15.21 13.05
C GLY A 250 -19.42 15.32 12.73
N GLU A 251 -18.56 15.36 13.75
CA GLU A 251 -17.10 15.39 13.56
C GLU A 251 -16.58 14.12 12.89
N ARG A 252 -17.17 12.94 13.16
CA ARG A 252 -16.80 11.69 12.47
C ARG A 252 -17.13 11.75 10.97
N VAL A 253 -18.30 12.28 10.63
CA VAL A 253 -18.71 12.47 9.22
C VAL A 253 -17.79 13.49 8.53
N LEU A 254 -17.53 14.63 9.18
CA LEU A 254 -16.61 15.65 8.64
C LEU A 254 -15.20 15.10 8.45
N LYS A 255 -14.72 14.29 9.40
CA LYS A 255 -13.44 13.60 9.28
C LYS A 255 -13.43 12.64 8.10
N ALA A 256 -14.42 11.76 7.97
CA ALA A 256 -14.49 10.80 6.86
C ALA A 256 -14.48 11.48 5.49
N LEU A 257 -15.17 12.61 5.37
CA LEU A 257 -15.25 13.38 4.12
C LEU A 257 -14.01 14.22 3.84
N SER A 258 -13.34 14.77 4.86
CA SER A 258 -12.15 15.62 4.68
C SER A 258 -10.85 14.82 4.51
N SER A 259 -10.78 13.65 5.14
CA SER A 259 -9.59 12.80 5.21
C SER A 259 -9.00 12.44 3.83
N PRO A 260 -9.76 11.97 2.82
CA PRO A 260 -9.20 11.61 1.51
C PRO A 260 -8.48 12.77 0.82
N ILE A 261 -9.05 13.98 0.87
CA ILE A 261 -8.47 15.18 0.25
C ILE A 261 -7.25 15.66 1.03
N TRP A 262 -7.30 15.58 2.35
CA TRP A 262 -6.14 15.90 3.18
C TRP A 262 -4.93 15.03 2.83
N ILE A 263 -5.10 13.71 2.63
CA ILE A 263 -4.01 12.86 2.13
C ILE A 263 -3.62 13.21 0.72
N PHE A 264 -4.58 13.41 -0.17
CA PHE A 264 -4.25 13.74 -1.55
C PHE A 264 -3.36 14.99 -1.61
N ARG A 265 -3.62 15.99 -0.77
CA ARG A 265 -2.75 17.17 -0.62
C ARG A 265 -1.37 16.81 -0.09
N ARG A 266 -1.24 15.95 0.91
CA ARG A 266 0.09 15.49 1.40
C ARG A 266 0.83 14.63 0.38
N PHE A 267 0.11 13.92 -0.47
CA PHE A 267 0.65 13.15 -1.57
C PHE A 267 1.14 14.07 -2.70
N VAL A 268 0.40 15.12 -3.05
CA VAL A 268 0.82 16.08 -4.08
C VAL A 268 1.89 17.05 -3.55
N TRP A 269 1.77 17.45 -2.28
CA TRP A 269 2.62 18.45 -1.62
C TRP A 269 2.96 18.00 -0.19
N PRO A 270 4.04 17.21 -0.01
CA PRO A 270 4.42 16.62 1.27
C PRO A 270 5.09 17.64 2.20
N SER A 271 4.34 18.66 2.62
CA SER A 271 4.79 19.60 3.66
C SER A 271 4.36 19.11 5.05
N ASN A 272 5.10 19.50 6.11
CA ASN A 272 4.71 19.27 7.51
C ASN A 272 4.26 17.83 7.80
N LEU A 273 5.01 16.84 7.28
CA LEU A 273 4.76 15.43 7.55
C LEU A 273 4.93 15.15 9.05
N ARG A 274 3.97 14.41 9.63
CA ARG A 274 3.98 14.04 11.05
C ARG A 274 3.53 12.59 11.20
N PRO A 275 4.10 11.86 12.18
CA PRO A 275 3.71 10.47 12.45
C PRO A 275 2.24 10.39 12.84
N HIS A 276 1.78 11.39 13.58
CA HIS A 276 0.43 11.52 14.07
C HIS A 276 -0.02 12.97 13.97
N TYR A 277 -1.19 13.20 13.39
CA TYR A 277 -1.83 14.50 13.37
C TYR A 277 -2.91 14.56 14.45
N GLN A 278 -2.64 15.30 15.52
CA GLN A 278 -3.67 15.55 16.54
C GLN A 278 -4.79 16.39 15.95
N ILE A 279 -6.04 15.97 16.17
CA ILE A 279 -7.23 16.78 15.87
C ILE A 279 -7.34 17.82 16.98
N ARG A 280 -7.26 19.10 16.62
CA ARG A 280 -7.49 20.21 17.56
C ARG A 280 -8.96 20.61 17.52
N SER A 281 -9.44 21.19 18.62
CA SER A 281 -10.77 21.79 18.67
C SER A 281 -10.90 22.84 17.55
N GLY A 282 -11.91 22.68 16.70
CA GLY A 282 -12.15 23.55 15.53
C GLY A 282 -11.55 23.05 14.21
N ASP A 283 -10.67 22.03 14.20
CA ASP A 283 -10.16 21.46 12.94
C ASP A 283 -11.29 20.80 12.13
N LEU A 284 -12.23 20.17 12.82
CA LEU A 284 -13.42 19.52 12.25
C LEU A 284 -14.67 20.42 12.37
N SER A 285 -14.52 21.70 12.05
CA SER A 285 -15.63 22.66 12.01
C SER A 285 -15.92 23.11 10.58
N ILE A 286 -17.18 23.37 10.27
CA ILE A 286 -17.59 24.01 8.99
C ILE A 286 -17.01 25.42 8.88
N GLY A 287 -16.72 26.08 10.01
CA GLY A 287 -16.04 27.37 10.03
C GLY A 287 -14.55 27.30 9.68
N ASN A 288 -13.96 26.11 9.61
CA ASN A 288 -12.57 25.94 9.20
C ASN A 288 -12.48 25.87 7.66
N PRO A 289 -11.78 26.82 7.00
CA PRO A 289 -11.71 26.87 5.54
C PRO A 289 -11.04 25.63 4.93
N GLU A 290 -10.09 25.00 5.63
CA GLU A 290 -9.41 23.79 5.15
C GLU A 290 -10.34 22.57 5.16
N CYS A 291 -11.16 22.45 6.20
CA CYS A 291 -12.18 21.43 6.32
C CYS A 291 -13.26 21.63 5.24
N LEU A 292 -13.76 22.86 5.08
CA LEU A 292 -14.77 23.20 4.09
C LEU A 292 -14.27 22.95 2.66
N LEU A 293 -13.04 23.34 2.33
CA LEU A 293 -12.46 23.09 1.01
C LEU A 293 -12.28 21.59 0.75
N SER A 294 -11.86 20.83 1.77
CA SER A 294 -11.73 19.37 1.65
C SER A 294 -13.10 18.71 1.44
N LEU A 295 -14.11 19.11 2.21
CA LEU A 295 -15.49 18.65 2.08
C LEU A 295 -16.08 18.95 0.70
N ALA A 296 -15.93 20.19 0.22
CA ALA A 296 -16.40 20.61 -1.10
C ALA A 296 -15.71 19.80 -2.20
N THR A 297 -14.39 19.59 -2.10
CA THR A 297 -13.63 18.83 -3.09
C THR A 297 -14.03 17.35 -3.10
N THR A 298 -14.15 16.71 -1.93
CA THR A 298 -14.61 15.31 -1.83
C THR A 298 -16.02 15.15 -2.40
N THR A 299 -16.93 16.04 -2.03
CA THR A 299 -18.32 16.00 -2.49
C THR A 299 -18.41 16.19 -4.00
N PHE A 300 -17.65 17.14 -4.55
CA PHE A 300 -17.56 17.36 -5.99
C PHE A 300 -17.01 16.13 -6.74
N ILE A 301 -15.93 15.53 -6.22
CA ILE A 301 -15.36 14.30 -6.79
C ILE A 301 -16.37 13.15 -6.72
N LEU A 302 -17.04 12.95 -5.59
CA LEU A 302 -18.08 11.92 -5.43
C LEU A 302 -19.26 12.14 -6.38
N ALA A 303 -19.69 13.39 -6.57
CA ALA A 303 -20.74 13.74 -7.53
C ALA A 303 -20.31 13.40 -8.97
N ILE A 304 -19.08 13.74 -9.37
CA ILE A 304 -18.52 13.36 -10.67
C ILE A 304 -18.46 11.84 -10.84
N ILE A 305 -18.05 11.12 -9.79
CA ILE A 305 -18.04 9.66 -9.80
C ILE A 305 -19.46 9.14 -10.01
N ILE A 306 -20.42 9.52 -9.17
CA ILE A 306 -21.80 9.02 -9.27
C ILE A 306 -22.40 9.34 -10.65
N TRP A 307 -22.20 10.56 -11.14
CA TRP A 307 -22.63 10.98 -12.47
C TRP A 307 -22.04 10.10 -13.57
N ASN A 308 -20.71 9.90 -13.58
CA ASN A 308 -20.06 9.06 -14.57
C ASN A 308 -20.48 7.59 -14.48
N SER A 309 -20.72 7.08 -13.26
CA SER A 309 -21.21 5.70 -13.02
C SER A 309 -22.56 5.51 -13.68
N TRP A 310 -23.44 6.50 -13.53
CA TRP A 310 -24.79 6.43 -14.05
C TRP A 310 -24.82 6.56 -15.58
N HIS A 311 -24.04 7.47 -16.16
CA HIS A 311 -24.12 7.76 -17.59
C HIS A 311 -23.18 6.93 -18.47
N ARG A 312 -22.03 6.50 -17.95
CA ARG A 312 -20.97 5.83 -18.74
C ARG A 312 -20.61 4.44 -18.20
N GLY A 313 -21.31 3.98 -17.16
CA GLY A 313 -20.95 2.79 -16.41
C GLY A 313 -19.75 3.01 -15.49
N VAL A 314 -19.54 2.09 -14.56
CA VAL A 314 -18.44 2.18 -13.59
C VAL A 314 -17.10 1.97 -14.32
N SER A 315 -16.34 3.05 -14.48
CA SER A 315 -14.99 2.94 -15.04
C SER A 315 -14.02 2.31 -14.03
N LYS A 316 -12.95 1.69 -14.53
CA LYS A 316 -11.87 1.15 -13.66
C LYS A 316 -11.24 2.24 -12.79
N HIS A 317 -11.23 3.48 -13.29
CA HIS A 317 -10.81 4.70 -12.60
C HIS A 317 -11.66 5.02 -11.37
N MET A 318 -12.94 4.73 -11.44
CA MET A 318 -13.84 4.98 -10.33
C MET A 318 -13.74 3.92 -9.25
N LEU A 319 -13.61 2.65 -9.61
CA LEU A 319 -13.34 1.59 -8.62
C LEU A 319 -12.02 1.83 -7.87
N SER A 320 -11.03 2.35 -8.59
CA SER A 320 -9.73 2.71 -8.04
C SER A 320 -9.82 3.85 -7.02
N LEU A 321 -10.61 4.87 -7.35
CA LEU A 321 -10.86 6.02 -6.47
C LEU A 321 -11.72 5.64 -5.26
N VAL A 322 -12.73 4.79 -5.45
CA VAL A 322 -13.51 4.21 -4.34
C VAL A 322 -12.61 3.38 -3.42
N PHE A 323 -11.74 2.54 -3.97
CA PHE A 323 -10.76 1.79 -3.18
C PHE A 323 -9.90 2.73 -2.33
N PHE A 324 -9.35 3.79 -2.93
CA PHE A 324 -8.55 4.79 -2.23
C PHE A 324 -9.33 5.45 -1.08
N ILE A 325 -10.57 5.90 -1.34
CA ILE A 325 -11.41 6.57 -0.34
C ILE A 325 -11.77 5.61 0.80
N VAL A 326 -12.25 4.39 0.47
CA VAL A 326 -12.75 3.42 1.47
C VAL A 326 -11.61 2.86 2.33
N HIS A 327 -10.50 2.45 1.72
CA HIS A 327 -9.38 1.91 2.49
C HIS A 327 -8.74 2.96 3.40
N TYR A 328 -8.75 4.22 2.97
CA TYR A 328 -8.21 5.27 3.81
C TYR A 328 -9.11 5.57 5.00
N ASP A 329 -10.43 5.68 4.80
CA ASP A 329 -11.35 5.99 5.90
C ASP A 329 -11.36 4.90 6.98
N VAL A 330 -11.25 3.62 6.58
CA VAL A 330 -11.11 2.50 7.53
C VAL A 330 -9.79 2.56 8.30
N ALA A 331 -8.68 2.96 7.66
CA ALA A 331 -7.39 3.13 8.35
C ALA A 331 -7.36 4.40 9.23
N ALA A 332 -8.11 5.44 8.85
CA ALA A 332 -8.24 6.71 9.54
C ALA A 332 -9.34 6.74 10.62
N CYS A 333 -10.16 5.70 10.76
CA CYS A 333 -11.16 5.58 11.83
C CYS A 333 -10.56 5.59 13.26
N ILE A 334 -9.24 5.52 13.39
CA ILE A 334 -8.54 5.66 14.66
C ILE A 334 -8.35 7.16 15.00
N ARG A 335 -8.42 7.48 16.30
CA ARG A 335 -8.47 8.74 17.09
C ARG A 335 -7.51 9.91 16.72
N ILE A 336 -6.96 9.95 15.52
CA ILE A 336 -5.95 10.86 15.00
C ILE A 336 -6.50 11.43 13.66
N ALA A 337 -6.22 12.68 13.28
CA ALA A 337 -6.74 13.27 12.03
C ALA A 337 -6.31 12.44 10.80
N GLY A 338 -5.19 11.75 10.95
CA GLY A 338 -4.59 10.78 10.05
C GLY A 338 -3.18 10.48 10.54
N ALA A 339 -2.55 9.48 9.96
CA ALA A 339 -1.12 9.26 10.07
C ALA A 339 -0.62 9.00 8.66
N ASN A 340 0.54 9.54 8.31
CA ASN A 340 1.09 9.35 6.96
C ASN A 340 1.31 7.87 6.64
N ARG A 341 1.59 7.05 7.66
CA ARG A 341 1.64 5.58 7.54
C ARG A 341 0.35 4.91 7.07
N TYR A 342 -0.80 5.54 7.22
CA TYR A 342 -2.08 5.05 6.69
C TYR A 342 -2.26 5.35 5.21
N ALA A 343 -1.46 6.24 4.61
CA ALA A 343 -1.45 6.49 3.18
C ALA A 343 -0.85 5.32 2.39
N TYR A 344 -0.06 4.47 3.05
CA TYR A 344 0.84 3.51 2.42
C TYR A 344 0.12 2.47 1.54
N LEU A 345 -0.97 1.87 2.03
CA LEU A 345 -1.78 0.92 1.26
C LEU A 345 -2.74 1.59 0.26
N PRO A 346 -3.52 2.62 0.64
CA PRO A 346 -4.48 3.26 -0.28
C PRO A 346 -3.82 3.82 -1.55
N THR A 347 -2.62 4.38 -1.44
CA THR A 347 -1.88 4.98 -2.56
C THR A 347 -1.15 3.96 -3.44
N ALA A 348 -1.16 2.66 -3.09
CA ALA A 348 -0.57 1.61 -3.93
C ALA A 348 -1.16 1.61 -5.35
N ILE A 349 -2.38 2.13 -5.50
CA ILE A 349 -3.05 2.32 -6.78
C ILE A 349 -2.33 3.30 -7.71
N VAL A 350 -1.50 4.21 -7.20
CA VAL A 350 -0.73 5.13 -8.04
C VAL A 350 0.25 4.37 -8.95
N VAL A 351 0.77 3.22 -8.50
CA VAL A 351 1.75 2.44 -9.26
C VAL A 351 1.21 1.95 -10.61
N PRO A 352 0.10 1.19 -10.69
CA PRO A 352 -0.46 0.76 -11.98
C PRO A 352 -0.96 1.93 -12.83
N TYR A 353 -1.40 3.03 -12.23
CA TYR A 353 -1.82 4.23 -12.96
C TYR A 353 -0.65 4.95 -13.61
N GLY A 354 0.41 5.23 -12.84
CA GLY A 354 1.63 5.82 -13.38
C GLY A 354 2.25 4.94 -14.45
N GLY A 355 2.27 3.61 -14.25
CA GLY A 355 2.71 2.66 -15.26
C GLY A 355 1.87 2.72 -16.54
N TRP A 356 0.55 2.78 -16.43
CA TRP A 356 -0.35 2.95 -17.58
C TRP A 356 -0.12 4.27 -18.32
N SER A 357 0.04 5.39 -17.59
CA SER A 357 0.31 6.70 -18.16
C SER A 357 1.66 6.74 -18.90
N THR A 358 2.72 6.24 -18.27
CA THR A 358 4.07 6.13 -18.87
C THR A 358 4.06 5.24 -20.11
N TYR A 359 3.34 4.11 -20.06
CA TYR A 359 3.19 3.23 -21.22
C TYR A 359 2.43 3.91 -22.36
N SER A 360 1.32 4.59 -22.07
CA SER A 360 0.45 5.20 -23.08
C SER A 360 1.17 6.31 -23.85
N MET A 361 1.97 7.14 -23.17
CA MET A 361 2.80 8.18 -23.80
C MET A 361 3.79 7.63 -24.82
N ARG A 362 4.30 6.40 -24.62
CA ARG A 362 5.22 5.74 -25.55
C ARG A 362 4.48 5.09 -26.73
N GLY A 363 3.27 4.58 -26.50
CA GLY A 363 2.44 3.98 -27.54
C GLY A 363 2.08 4.95 -28.66
N ASP A 364 1.81 6.21 -28.30
CA ASP A 364 1.50 7.26 -29.28
C ASP A 364 2.74 7.70 -30.09
N ALA A 365 3.94 7.55 -29.53
CA ALA A 365 5.21 7.91 -30.19
C ALA A 365 5.73 6.85 -31.19
N LEU A 366 5.16 5.64 -31.21
CA LEU A 366 5.49 4.57 -32.17
C LEU A 366 4.47 4.49 -33.33
N LEU A 367 3.45 5.35 -33.33
CA LEU A 367 2.41 5.45 -34.36
C LEU A 367 2.54 6.72 -35.22
N ILE A 368 3.64 7.48 -35.06
CA ILE A 368 4.09 8.60 -35.91
C ILE A 368 5.43 8.18 -36.49
#